data_AF-A0A5R9R902-F1
#
_entry.id   AF-A0A5R9R902-F1
#
_cell.length_a   1.000
_cell.length_b   1.000
_cell.length_c   1.000
_cell.angle_alpha   90.00
_cell.angle_beta   90.00
_cell.angle_gamma   90.00
#
_symmetry.space_group_name_H-M   'P 1'
#
loop_
_entity.id
_entity.type
_entity.pdbx_description
1 polymer ?
#
loop_
_entity_poly.entity_id
_entity_poly.type
_entity_poly.pdbx_seq_one_letter_code
_entity_poly.pdbx_strand_id
1 'polypeptide(L)' 'MNDTPRLLLSKASIRPFSPLALLELLSLWQTRTRVRRQLATLARAHPYLIDDIGLTRRQVALEIAKPFWRA' A
#
# COMPACT_ATOMS: atom_id res chain seq x y z
N MET A 1 -33.45 14.38 35.20
CA MET A 1 -33.91 13.57 34.05
C MET A 1 -33.07 14.02 32.86
N ASN A 2 -31.85 13.49 32.72
CA ASN A 2 -31.47 12.30 31.94
C ASN A 2 -31.89 12.39 30.48
N ASP A 3 -30.93 12.74 29.60
CA ASP A 3 -30.88 12.28 28.21
C ASP A 3 -29.40 12.22 27.78
N THR A 4 -28.73 11.13 28.17
CA THR A 4 -27.42 10.77 27.63
C THR A 4 -27.66 10.01 26.32
N PRO A 5 -27.17 10.48 25.15
CA PRO A 5 -27.17 9.63 23.97
C PRO A 5 -26.06 8.59 24.12
N ARG A 6 -26.41 7.44 24.71
CA ARG A 6 -25.83 6.15 24.32
C ARG A 6 -26.19 5.91 22.85
N LEU A 7 -25.41 5.08 22.17
CA LEU A 7 -25.51 4.68 20.74
C LEU A 7 -24.76 5.69 19.84
N LEU A 8 -23.63 5.41 19.18
CA LEU A 8 -23.12 4.16 18.61
C LEU A 8 -21.58 4.25 18.56
N LEU A 9 -20.89 3.90 19.65
CA LEU A 9 -19.62 3.20 19.48
C LEU A 9 -20.01 1.82 18.97
N SER A 10 -20.32 1.76 17.67
CA SER A 10 -20.29 0.53 16.90
C SER A 10 -19.03 -0.16 17.35
N LYS A 11 -19.20 -1.26 18.11
CA LYS A 11 -18.13 -2.21 18.39
C LYS A 11 -17.58 -2.52 17.01
N ALA A 12 -16.51 -1.83 16.62
CA ALA A 12 -15.66 -2.26 15.55
C ALA A 12 -15.33 -3.67 16.00
N SER A 13 -15.94 -4.64 15.33
CA SER A 13 -15.65 -6.04 15.60
C SER A 13 -14.18 -6.15 15.27
N ILE A 14 -13.32 -6.05 16.29
CA ILE A 14 -11.89 -6.32 16.18
C ILE A 14 -11.87 -7.83 15.96
N ARG A 15 -12.10 -8.22 14.70
CA ARG A 15 -12.03 -9.59 14.27
C ARG A 15 -10.57 -9.95 14.54
N PRO A 16 -10.28 -10.94 15.40
CA PRO A 16 -8.91 -11.31 15.67
C PRO A 16 -8.28 -11.64 14.31
N PHE A 17 -7.24 -10.87 13.97
CA PHE A 17 -6.56 -11.04 12.69
C PHE A 17 -5.93 -12.42 12.73
N SER A 18 -6.38 -13.32 11.86
CA SER A 18 -5.80 -14.65 11.77
C SER A 18 -4.30 -14.52 11.47
N PRO A 19 -3.42 -15.32 12.09
CA PRO A 19 -1.99 -15.30 11.77
C PRO A 19 -1.75 -15.51 10.27
N LEU A 20 -2.59 -16.31 9.60
CA LEU A 20 -2.54 -16.49 8.14
C LEU A 20 -2.84 -15.19 7.40
N ALA A 21 -3.87 -14.45 7.82
CA ALA A 21 -4.20 -13.16 7.22
C ALA A 21 -3.06 -12.14 7.41
N LEU A 22 -2.32 -12.21 8.54
CA LEU A 22 -1.13 -11.39 8.76
C LEU A 22 -0.01 -11.74 7.79
N LEU A 23 0.25 -13.02 7.57
CA LEU A 23 1.26 -13.48 6.62
C LEU A 23 0.89 -13.08 5.18
N GLU A 24 -0.37 -13.19 4.80
CA GLU A 24 -0.86 -12.72 3.49
C GLU A 24 -0.66 -11.21 3.30
N LEU A 25 -0.99 -10.42 4.33
CA LEU A 25 -0.79 -8.96 4.29
C LEU A 25 0.70 -8.59 4.19
N LEU A 26 1.55 -9.27 4.95
CA LEU A 26 3.01 -9.09 4.88
C LEU A 26 3.56 -9.49 3.50
N SER A 27 3.08 -10.60 2.93
CA SER A 27 3.44 -11.07 1.59
C SER A 27 3.02 -10.06 0.51
N LEU A 28 1.83 -9.47 0.65
CA LEU A 28 1.34 -8.40 -0.23
C LEU A 28 2.26 -7.17 -0.16
N TRP A 29 2.61 -6.72 1.04
CA TRP A 29 3.52 -5.59 1.22
C TRP A 29 4.93 -5.89 0.69
N GLN A 30 5.42 -7.12 0.87
CA GLN A 30 6.71 -7.54 0.36
C GLN A 30 6.72 -7.53 -1.17
N THR A 31 5.67 -8.05 -1.80
CA THR A 31 5.49 -8.06 -3.26
C THR A 31 5.46 -6.63 -3.80
N ARG A 32 4.67 -5.74 -3.20
CA ARG A 32 4.61 -4.32 -3.58
C ARG A 32 5.96 -3.62 -3.44
N THR A 33 6.68 -3.89 -2.36
CA THR A 33 8.01 -3.31 -2.12
C THR A 33 9.01 -3.78 -3.18
N ARG A 34 8.96 -5.06 -3.57
CA ARG A 34 9.82 -5.61 -4.65
C ARG A 34 9.51 -4.94 -5.98
N VAL A 35 8.24 -4.80 -6.35
CA VAL A 35 7.81 -4.14 -7.59
C VAL A 35 8.31 -2.68 -7.63
N ARG A 36 8.12 -1.90 -6.55
CA ARG A 36 8.61 -0.52 -6.48
C ARG A 36 10.14 -0.42 -6.60
N ARG A 37 10.88 -1.36 -6.00
CA ARG A 37 12.34 -1.42 -6.14
C ARG A 37 12.77 -1.75 -7.57
N GLN A 38 12.10 -2.69 -8.23
CA GLN A 38 12.35 -3.01 -9.63
C GLN A 38 12.07 -1.81 -10.53
N LEU A 39 10.95 -1.12 -10.30
CA LEU A 39 10.59 0.10 -11.01
C LEU A 39 11.65 1.20 -10.80
N ALA A 40 12.15 1.39 -9.57
CA ALA A 40 13.22 2.34 -9.27
C ALA A 40 14.54 1.98 -9.96
N THR A 41 14.85 0.70 -10.10
CA THR A 41 16.03 0.24 -10.83
C THR A 41 15.86 0.46 -12.33
N LEU A 42 14.71 0.10 -12.91
CA LEU A 42 14.39 0.34 -14.31
C LEU A 42 14.41 1.82 -14.66
N ALA A 43 13.80 2.68 -13.83
CA ALA A 43 13.80 4.12 -14.06
C ALA A 43 15.20 4.75 -14.03
N ARG A 44 16.14 4.16 -13.27
CA ARG A 44 17.54 4.60 -13.21
C ARG A 44 18.38 4.06 -14.37
N ALA A 45 18.25 2.77 -14.69
CA ALA A 45 19.07 2.12 -15.70
C ALA A 45 18.58 2.38 -17.13
N HIS A 46 17.25 2.39 -17.32
CA HIS A 46 16.59 2.43 -18.62
C HIS A 46 15.37 3.36 -18.57
N PRO A 47 15.59 4.68 -18.41
CA PRO A 47 14.48 5.61 -18.26
C PRO A 47 13.53 5.67 -19.46
N TYR A 48 13.99 5.34 -20.68
CA TYR A 48 13.14 5.28 -21.86
C TYR A 48 12.07 4.17 -21.78
N LEU A 49 12.33 3.09 -21.05
CA LEU A 49 11.34 2.02 -20.84
C LEU A 49 10.16 2.49 -19.99
N ILE A 50 10.37 3.51 -19.14
CA ILE A 50 9.29 4.11 -18.35
C ILE A 50 8.30 4.84 -19.26
N ASP A 51 8.82 5.57 -20.25
CA ASP A 51 8.00 6.27 -21.24
C ASP A 51 7.30 5.26 -22.18
N ASP A 52 7.95 4.15 -22.51
CA ASP A 52 7.41 3.10 -23.40
C ASP A 52 6.21 2.33 -22.79
N ILE A 53 6.23 2.12 -21.46
CA ILE A 53 5.07 1.58 -20.72
C ILE A 53 3.99 2.64 -20.41
N GLY A 54 4.15 3.86 -20.93
CA GLY A 54 3.20 4.97 -20.76
C GLY A 54 3.22 5.61 -19.38
N LEU A 55 4.30 5.44 -18.61
CA LEU A 55 4.49 6.12 -17.34
C LEU A 55 5.38 7.34 -17.51
N THR A 56 5.10 8.40 -16.77
CA THR A 56 6.02 9.54 -16.66
C THR A 56 7.00 9.32 -15.51
N ARG A 57 8.21 9.88 -15.62
CA ARG A 57 9.18 9.87 -14.52
C ARG A 57 8.61 10.42 -13.20
N ARG A 58 7.72 11.40 -13.27
CA ARG A 58 7.05 11.98 -12.09
C ARG A 58 6.10 10.98 -11.44
N GLN A 59 5.30 10.25 -12.21
CA GLN A 59 4.43 9.20 -11.68
C GLN A 59 5.25 8.08 -11.03
N VAL A 60 6.35 7.68 -11.65
CA VAL A 60 7.26 6.68 -11.08
C VAL A 60 7.86 7.16 -9.76
N ALA A 61 8.31 8.42 -9.69
CA ALA A 61 8.83 8.99 -8.45
C ALA A 61 7.77 8.98 -7.33
N LEU A 62 6.51 9.31 -7.66
CA LEU A 62 5.39 9.25 -6.71
C LEU A 62 5.11 7.81 -6.24
N GLU A 63 5.12 6.84 -7.15
CA GLU A 63 4.92 5.41 -6.81
C GLU A 63 6.04 4.86 -5.93
N ILE A 64 7.30 5.22 -6.20
CA ILE A 64 8.46 4.79 -5.40
C ILE A 64 8.44 5.43 -4.02
N ALA A 65 7.95 6.67 -3.91
CA ALA A 65 7.85 7.40 -2.64
C ALA A 65 6.74 6.85 -1.71
N LYS A 66 5.84 6.00 -2.20
CA LYS A 66 4.79 5.40 -1.36
C LYS A 66 5.41 4.50 -0.28
N PRO A 67 4.97 4.61 0.98
CA PRO A 67 5.40 3.67 2.01
C PRO A 67 4.91 2.25 1.70
N PHE A 68 5.60 1.24 2.22
CA PHE A 68 5.37 -0.17 1.88
C PHE A 68 3.93 -0.65 2.13
N TRP A 69 3.26 -0.08 3.14
CA TRP A 69 1.91 -0.46 3.55
C TRP A 69 0.81 0.17 2.68
N ARG A 70 1.12 1.24 1.93
CA ARG A 70 0.14 1.99 1.15
C ARG A 70 0.01 1.39 -0.26
N ALA A 71 -1.24 1.11 -0.66
CA ALA A 71 -1.59 0.80 -2.05
C ALA A 71 -1.60 2.09 -2.87
#